data_AF-A0A372RUN1-F1
#
_entry.id   AF-A0A372RUN1-F1
#
_cell.length_a   1.000
_cell.length_b   1.000
_cell.length_c   1.000
_cell.angle_alpha   90.00
_cell.angle_beta   90.00
_cell.angle_gamma   90.00
#
_symmetry.space_group_name_H-M   'P 1'
#
loop_
_entity.id
_entity.type
_entity.pdbx_description
1 polymer ?
#
loop_
_entity_poly.entity_id
_entity_poly.type
_entity_poly.pdbx_seq_one_letter_code
_entity_poly.pdbx_strand_id
1 'polypeptide(L)'
;MKLFLTIVIFFSLILISTIFAADFSYSGTTGPAFWGNFNETCLKGKNQSPIDIPYNEFIKYSKPDNVEFHDVHNVIIENKGHTIEISKNLDAKLKIKDNEYNLIQFHFHTPSEHRVNGKYYDVEAHFVFADIKENLSVIGVFYDVSDRRNRFFDPIIYNIPDENVKKTIEFIKLSSVLEDINHMNSTYNYFGSLTTPPCSEGVIWWVAYPVQQIGKNQYLKLRDAMGFNSRYTQVRNGE
;
A
#
# COMPACT_ATOMS: atom_id res chain seq x y z
N MET A 1 -55.90 -48.82 -6.04
CA MET A 1 -54.54 -48.45 -6.49
C MET A 1 -54.17 -47.13 -5.84
N LYS A 2 -53.32 -47.12 -4.79
CA LYS A 2 -52.85 -45.90 -4.13
C LYS A 2 -51.55 -45.45 -4.81
N LEU A 3 -51.55 -44.25 -5.38
CA LEU A 3 -50.39 -43.60 -5.99
C LEU A 3 -49.50 -43.04 -4.85
N PHE A 4 -48.24 -43.46 -4.77
CA PHE A 4 -47.25 -42.84 -3.89
C PHE A 4 -46.53 -41.73 -4.67
N LEU A 5 -46.64 -40.49 -4.16
CA LEU A 5 -45.95 -39.32 -4.68
C LEU A 5 -44.61 -39.20 -3.95
N THR A 6 -43.49 -39.47 -4.63
CA THR A 6 -42.15 -39.32 -4.05
C THR A 6 -41.70 -37.87 -4.20
N ILE A 7 -41.65 -37.14 -3.08
CA ILE A 7 -41.11 -35.77 -3.02
C ILE A 7 -39.58 -35.87 -2.97
N VAL A 8 -38.91 -35.36 -4.01
CA VAL A 8 -37.45 -35.22 -4.05
C VAL A 8 -37.09 -33.86 -3.46
N ILE A 9 -36.49 -33.85 -2.27
CA ILE A 9 -35.97 -32.64 -1.62
C ILE A 9 -34.54 -32.40 -2.13
N PHE A 10 -34.35 -31.36 -2.94
CA PHE A 10 -33.02 -30.88 -3.31
C PHE A 10 -32.43 -30.07 -2.14
N PHE A 11 -31.47 -30.66 -1.42
CA PHE A 11 -30.60 -29.92 -0.51
C PHE A 11 -29.54 -29.19 -1.35
N SER A 12 -29.68 -27.88 -1.53
CA SER A 12 -28.58 -27.06 -2.05
C SER A 12 -27.53 -26.89 -0.95
N LEU A 13 -26.39 -27.57 -1.09
CA LEU A 13 -25.20 -27.28 -0.30
C LEU A 13 -24.71 -25.87 -0.65
N ILE A 14 -24.99 -24.90 0.21
CA ILE A 14 -24.35 -23.59 0.17
C ILE A 14 -22.93 -23.81 0.71
N LEU A 15 -21.95 -23.94 -0.19
CA LEU A 15 -20.54 -23.86 0.17
C LEU A 15 -20.24 -22.41 0.57
N ILE A 16 -20.18 -22.16 1.88
CA ILE A 16 -19.55 -20.96 2.40
C ILE A 16 -18.04 -21.20 2.30
N SER A 17 -17.42 -20.70 1.24
CA SER A 17 -15.97 -20.66 1.12
C SER A 17 -15.44 -19.60 2.08
N THR A 18 -14.93 -20.05 3.23
CA THR A 18 -14.06 -19.23 4.06
C THR A 18 -12.77 -19.02 3.28
N ILE A 19 -12.62 -17.85 2.65
CA ILE A 19 -11.35 -17.43 2.05
C ILE A 19 -10.42 -17.12 3.22
N PHE A 20 -9.63 -18.11 3.63
CA PHE A 20 -8.42 -17.82 4.39
C PHE A 20 -7.52 -17.03 3.45
N ALA A 21 -7.22 -15.77 3.79
CA ALA A 21 -6.10 -15.08 3.17
C ALA A 21 -4.87 -15.97 3.42
N ALA A 22 -4.37 -16.62 2.37
CA ALA A 22 -3.20 -17.47 2.51
C ALA A 22 -2.03 -16.60 3.00
N ASP A 23 -1.32 -17.06 4.03
CA ASP A 23 -0.08 -16.43 4.47
C ASP A 23 0.87 -16.34 3.26
N PHE A 24 1.22 -15.12 2.87
CA PHE A 24 2.12 -14.85 1.76
C PHE A 24 3.46 -14.33 2.27
N SER A 25 4.50 -14.44 1.45
CA SER A 25 5.81 -13.84 1.74
C SER A 25 6.40 -13.21 0.48
N TYR A 26 7.64 -12.73 0.57
CA TYR A 26 8.41 -12.20 -0.57
C TYR A 26 9.43 -13.18 -1.15
N SER A 27 9.43 -14.45 -0.71
CA SER A 27 10.39 -15.46 -1.16
C SER A 27 9.80 -16.88 -1.19
N GLY A 28 10.53 -17.83 -1.77
CA GLY A 28 10.11 -19.23 -1.82
C GLY A 28 8.78 -19.45 -2.55
N THR A 29 8.05 -20.50 -2.17
CA THR A 29 6.80 -20.93 -2.82
C THR A 29 5.58 -20.09 -2.45
N THR A 30 5.71 -19.19 -1.48
CA THR A 30 4.68 -18.20 -1.11
C THR A 30 5.06 -16.78 -1.56
N GLY A 31 6.11 -16.65 -2.39
CA GLY A 31 6.61 -15.40 -2.95
C GLY A 31 5.79 -14.88 -4.15
N PRO A 32 6.05 -13.64 -4.61
CA PRO A 32 5.30 -12.97 -5.69
C PRO A 32 5.11 -13.78 -6.97
N ALA A 33 6.11 -14.57 -7.37
CA ALA A 33 6.03 -15.42 -8.56
C ALA A 33 4.96 -16.54 -8.45
N PHE A 34 4.51 -16.84 -7.23
CA PHE A 34 3.55 -17.92 -6.92
C PHE A 34 2.26 -17.40 -6.29
N TRP A 35 2.10 -16.10 -6.06
CA TRP A 35 0.86 -15.52 -5.51
C TRP A 35 -0.37 -15.86 -6.35
N GLY A 36 -0.19 -16.04 -7.66
CA GLY A 36 -1.20 -16.53 -8.60
C GLY A 36 -1.86 -17.86 -8.23
N ASN A 37 -1.17 -18.72 -7.46
CA ASN A 37 -1.67 -20.03 -7.07
C ASN A 37 -2.80 -19.95 -6.04
N PHE A 38 -2.88 -18.85 -5.29
CA PHE A 38 -3.90 -18.65 -4.25
C PHE A 38 -4.69 -17.34 -4.42
N ASN A 39 -4.26 -16.45 -5.32
CA ASN A 39 -5.00 -15.27 -5.75
C ASN A 39 -4.85 -15.08 -7.26
N GLU A 40 -5.87 -15.46 -8.02
CA GLU A 40 -5.85 -15.49 -9.49
C GLU A 40 -5.53 -14.12 -10.11
N THR A 41 -6.00 -13.02 -9.50
CA THR A 41 -5.75 -11.65 -9.96
C THR A 41 -4.26 -11.31 -9.98
N CYS A 42 -3.48 -11.84 -9.04
CA CYS A 42 -2.03 -11.61 -9.00
C CYS A 42 -1.28 -12.17 -10.23
N LEU A 43 -1.88 -13.13 -10.95
CA LEU A 43 -1.32 -13.73 -12.16
C LEU A 43 -2.02 -13.27 -13.44
N LYS A 44 -3.36 -13.18 -13.41
CA LYS A 44 -4.17 -12.91 -14.61
C LYS A 44 -4.53 -11.44 -14.80
N GLY A 45 -4.37 -10.63 -13.76
CA GLY A 45 -4.59 -9.19 -13.80
C GLY A 45 -3.81 -8.52 -14.94
N LYS A 46 -4.39 -7.46 -15.48
CA LYS A 46 -3.83 -6.66 -16.58
C LYS A 46 -3.41 -5.27 -16.13
N ASN A 47 -4.00 -4.77 -15.05
CA ASN A 47 -3.73 -3.47 -14.47
C ASN A 47 -3.00 -3.66 -13.13
N GLN A 48 -1.86 -4.36 -13.14
CA GLN A 48 -1.15 -4.71 -11.92
C GLN A 48 -0.11 -3.65 -11.52
N SER A 49 0.09 -3.50 -10.22
CA SER A 49 1.10 -2.66 -9.59
C SER A 49 2.15 -3.51 -8.86
N PRO A 50 3.38 -3.02 -8.65
CA PRO A 50 3.92 -1.71 -9.05
C PRO A 50 4.37 -1.69 -10.53
N ILE A 51 4.73 -0.51 -11.06
CA ILE A 51 5.26 -0.34 -12.43
C ILE A 51 6.56 0.48 -12.44
N ASP A 52 7.30 0.43 -13.55
CA ASP A 52 8.36 1.39 -13.84
C ASP A 52 7.78 2.62 -14.54
N ILE A 53 8.10 3.81 -14.03
CA ILE A 53 7.51 5.07 -14.49
C ILE A 53 8.58 5.87 -15.22
N PRO A 54 8.40 6.17 -16.52
CA PRO A 54 9.30 7.06 -17.23
C PRO A 54 9.34 8.45 -16.59
N TYR A 55 10.53 8.99 -16.37
CA TYR A 55 10.73 10.28 -15.70
C TYR A 55 9.96 11.43 -16.38
N ASN A 56 9.88 11.40 -17.71
CA ASN A 56 9.18 12.41 -18.51
C ASN A 56 7.66 12.32 -18.44
N GLU A 57 7.11 11.24 -17.88
CA GLU A 57 5.66 11.10 -17.67
C GLU A 57 5.19 11.68 -16.33
N PHE A 58 6.10 12.09 -15.44
CA PHE A 58 5.71 12.82 -14.24
C PHE A 58 5.13 14.18 -14.64
N ILE A 59 3.82 14.35 -14.43
CA ILE A 59 3.10 15.55 -14.81
C ILE A 59 3.28 16.57 -13.70
N LYS A 60 3.94 17.67 -14.04
CA LYS A 60 4.06 18.81 -13.14
C LYS A 60 2.67 19.35 -12.82
N TYR A 61 2.35 19.49 -11.53
CA TYR A 61 1.08 19.98 -11.00
C TYR A 61 -0.15 19.05 -11.16
N SER A 62 0.02 17.78 -11.53
CA SER A 62 -1.04 16.78 -11.33
C SER A 62 -1.06 16.38 -9.85
N LYS A 63 -2.21 16.48 -9.19
CA LYS A 63 -2.47 15.96 -7.83
C LYS A 63 -3.98 15.75 -7.66
N PRO A 64 -4.45 15.00 -6.66
CA PRO A 64 -5.88 14.99 -6.32
C PRO A 64 -6.40 16.42 -6.09
N ASP A 65 -7.70 16.64 -6.33
CA ASP A 65 -8.32 17.98 -6.27
C ASP A 65 -8.09 18.65 -4.91
N ASN A 66 -8.07 17.84 -3.86
CA ASN A 66 -7.67 18.24 -2.53
C ASN A 66 -6.95 17.10 -1.82
N VAL A 67 -5.93 17.42 -1.02
CA VAL A 67 -5.19 16.47 -0.19
C VAL A 67 -4.91 17.14 1.14
N GLU A 68 -5.32 16.50 2.23
CA GLU A 68 -5.15 16.97 3.59
C GLU A 68 -4.48 15.87 4.42
N PHE A 69 -3.49 16.25 5.23
CA PHE A 69 -2.89 15.42 6.27
C PHE A 69 -2.80 16.24 7.54
N HIS A 70 -3.37 15.77 8.63
CA HIS A 70 -3.32 16.41 9.93
C HIS A 70 -2.46 15.59 10.89
N ASP A 71 -1.99 16.25 11.95
CA ASP A 71 -1.24 15.54 13.00
C ASP A 71 -2.18 14.61 13.78
N VAL A 72 -1.64 13.46 14.19
CA VAL A 72 -2.44 12.36 14.75
C VAL A 72 -1.88 11.89 16.08
N HIS A 73 -2.78 11.35 16.91
CA HIS A 73 -2.48 10.87 18.24
C HIS A 73 -3.01 9.46 18.47
N ASN A 74 -2.35 8.70 19.35
CA ASN A 74 -2.77 7.36 19.77
C ASN A 74 -3.05 6.43 18.58
N VAL A 75 -2.19 6.47 17.56
CA VAL A 75 -2.28 5.56 16.42
C VAL A 75 -1.68 4.20 16.78
N ILE A 76 -2.02 3.16 16.04
CA ILE A 76 -1.49 1.81 16.24
C ILE A 76 -0.43 1.53 15.19
N ILE A 77 0.77 1.14 15.64
CA ILE A 77 1.81 0.54 14.81
C ILE A 77 1.79 -0.97 14.99
N GLU A 78 1.90 -1.70 13.88
CA GLU A 78 1.99 -3.16 13.84
C GLU A 78 3.12 -3.58 12.91
N ASN A 79 3.94 -4.54 13.35
CA ASN A 79 4.84 -5.26 12.46
C ASN A 79 4.10 -6.50 11.97
N LYS A 80 3.69 -6.52 10.70
CA LYS A 80 2.91 -7.63 10.13
C LYS A 80 3.77 -8.79 9.62
N GLY A 81 5.07 -8.80 9.94
CA GLY A 81 6.05 -9.76 9.40
C GLY A 81 6.49 -9.47 7.97
N HIS A 82 5.75 -8.65 7.24
CA HIS A 82 6.06 -8.27 5.86
C HIS A 82 6.00 -6.76 5.61
N THR A 83 5.58 -5.96 6.59
CA THR A 83 5.64 -4.50 6.54
C THR A 83 5.43 -3.92 7.95
N ILE A 84 5.87 -2.69 8.17
CA ILE A 84 5.46 -1.87 9.31
C ILE A 84 4.25 -1.05 8.87
N GLU A 85 3.08 -1.32 9.48
CA GLU A 85 1.83 -0.61 9.18
C GLU A 85 1.41 0.27 10.36
N ILE A 86 0.91 1.46 10.05
CA ILE A 86 0.29 2.37 11.00
C ILE A 86 -1.19 2.52 10.63
N SER A 87 -2.08 2.37 11.61
CA SER A 87 -3.53 2.42 11.45
C SER A 87 -4.21 3.02 12.70
N LYS A 88 -5.54 3.21 12.62
CA LYS A 88 -6.41 3.82 13.65
C LYS A 88 -6.08 5.28 13.97
N ASN A 89 -7.12 6.06 14.27
CA ASN A 89 -7.01 7.49 14.64
C ASN A 89 -6.20 8.32 13.63
N LEU A 90 -6.26 7.93 12.35
CA LEU A 90 -5.64 8.66 11.26
C LEU A 90 -6.58 9.81 10.83
N ASP A 91 -5.98 10.95 10.50
CA ASP A 91 -6.70 12.11 9.99
C ASP A 91 -5.98 12.64 8.74
N ALA A 92 -6.37 12.08 7.61
CA ALA A 92 -5.97 12.53 6.30
C ALA A 92 -7.03 12.10 5.29
N LYS A 93 -7.23 12.93 4.27
CA LYS A 93 -8.21 12.67 3.22
C LYS A 93 -7.72 13.20 1.89
N LEU A 94 -8.20 12.59 0.82
CA LEU A 94 -8.04 13.07 -0.54
C LEU A 94 -9.39 13.17 -1.21
N LYS A 95 -9.53 14.14 -2.12
CA LYS A 95 -10.72 14.33 -2.94
C LYS A 95 -10.36 14.10 -4.40
N ILE A 96 -11.14 13.26 -5.07
CA ILE A 96 -11.05 13.00 -6.51
C ILE A 96 -12.44 13.21 -7.09
N LYS A 97 -12.61 14.32 -7.81
CA LYS A 97 -13.90 14.82 -8.28
C LYS A 97 -14.86 14.98 -7.10
N ASP A 98 -16.00 14.29 -7.13
CA ASP A 98 -17.02 14.35 -6.08
C ASP A 98 -16.82 13.29 -4.99
N ASN A 99 -15.80 12.44 -5.10
CA ASN A 99 -15.55 11.35 -4.15
C ASN A 99 -14.48 11.76 -3.14
N GLU A 100 -14.78 11.54 -1.87
CA GLU A 100 -13.85 11.69 -0.76
C GLU A 100 -13.33 10.31 -0.33
N TYR A 101 -12.02 10.22 -0.13
CA TYR A 101 -11.35 9.02 0.36
C TYR A 101 -10.63 9.36 1.67
N ASN A 102 -10.82 8.55 2.70
CA ASN A 102 -10.20 8.71 4.01
C ASN A 102 -9.02 7.77 4.17
N LEU A 103 -7.95 8.24 4.82
CA LEU A 103 -6.76 7.43 5.09
C LEU A 103 -7.12 6.31 6.08
N ILE A 104 -6.95 5.06 5.66
CA ILE A 104 -7.27 3.88 6.48
C ILE A 104 -6.02 3.28 7.12
N GLN A 105 -4.88 3.35 6.43
CA GLN A 105 -3.57 2.95 6.94
C GLN A 105 -2.45 3.56 6.08
N PHE A 106 -1.23 3.54 6.61
CA PHE A 106 -0.04 3.66 5.79
C PHE A 106 1.03 2.66 6.19
N HIS A 107 1.88 2.28 5.25
CA HIS A 107 2.94 1.28 5.46
C HIS A 107 4.13 1.53 4.55
N PHE A 108 5.17 0.69 4.68
CA PHE A 108 6.47 0.91 4.04
C PHE A 108 6.99 -0.32 3.29
N HIS A 109 7.77 -0.03 2.25
CA HIS A 109 8.52 -1.01 1.47
C HIS A 109 10.00 -0.66 1.42
N THR A 110 10.86 -1.67 1.51
CA THR A 110 12.32 -1.58 1.34
C THR A 110 12.82 -2.71 0.43
N PRO A 111 13.32 -2.41 -0.79
CA PRO A 111 13.37 -1.10 -1.46
C PRO A 111 11.99 -0.58 -1.88
N SER A 112 11.93 0.52 -2.64
CA SER A 112 10.71 0.93 -3.32
C SER A 112 10.13 -0.18 -4.20
N GLU A 113 8.82 -0.17 -4.38
CA GLU A 113 8.13 -1.09 -5.28
C GLU A 113 8.09 -0.53 -6.70
N HIS A 114 7.66 0.72 -6.83
CA HIS A 114 7.75 1.47 -8.08
C HIS A 114 9.20 1.80 -8.40
N ARG A 115 9.45 1.98 -9.70
CA ARG A 115 10.72 2.47 -10.23
C ARG A 115 10.50 3.76 -11.01
N VAL A 116 11.56 4.55 -11.14
CA VAL A 116 11.60 5.69 -12.06
C VAL A 116 12.77 5.51 -13.01
N ASN A 117 12.49 5.38 -14.31
CA ASN A 117 13.50 5.02 -15.32
C ASN A 117 14.35 3.80 -14.91
N GLY A 118 13.71 2.75 -14.41
CA GLY A 118 14.34 1.52 -13.96
C GLY A 118 15.08 1.60 -12.62
N LYS A 119 15.15 2.78 -11.98
CA LYS A 119 15.80 2.98 -10.67
C LYS A 119 14.82 2.72 -9.52
N TYR A 120 15.27 1.92 -8.55
CA TYR A 120 14.67 1.80 -7.21
C TYR A 120 15.14 2.91 -6.27
N TYR A 121 14.32 3.18 -5.25
CA TYR A 121 14.62 4.07 -4.12
C TYR A 121 14.71 3.26 -2.82
N ASP A 122 15.35 3.82 -1.79
CA ASP A 122 15.63 3.08 -0.56
C ASP A 122 14.35 2.66 0.20
N VAL A 123 13.34 3.53 0.22
CA VAL A 123 12.03 3.28 0.84
C VAL A 123 10.91 3.81 -0.05
N GLU A 124 9.78 3.12 -0.07
CA GLU A 124 8.51 3.68 -0.55
C GLU A 124 7.44 3.57 0.54
N ALA A 125 6.79 4.69 0.86
CA ALA A 125 5.64 4.72 1.76
C ALA A 125 4.35 4.71 0.95
N HIS A 126 3.40 3.87 1.34
CA HIS A 126 2.06 3.83 0.76
C HIS A 126 1.04 4.34 1.76
N PHE A 127 0.38 5.45 1.42
CA PHE A 127 -0.76 5.98 2.17
C PHE A 127 -2.04 5.52 1.49
N VAL A 128 -2.76 4.59 2.12
CA VAL A 128 -3.91 3.90 1.53
C VAL A 128 -5.21 4.54 2.00
N PHE A 129 -6.00 5.02 1.06
CA PHE A 129 -7.26 5.69 1.30
C PHE A 129 -8.42 4.87 0.72
N ALA A 130 -9.59 4.95 1.36
CA ALA A 130 -10.82 4.31 0.90
C ALA A 130 -11.99 5.30 0.90
N ASP A 131 -12.85 5.22 -0.12
CA ASP A 131 -14.14 5.93 -0.12
C ASP A 131 -15.23 5.12 0.60
N ILE A 132 -16.43 5.68 0.69
CA ILE A 132 -17.59 5.03 1.34
C ILE A 132 -18.07 3.74 0.65
N LYS A 133 -17.59 3.46 -0.57
CA LYS A 133 -17.87 2.25 -1.34
C LYS A 133 -16.68 1.28 -1.33
N GLU A 134 -15.67 1.54 -0.49
CA GLU A 134 -14.43 0.77 -0.38
C GLU A 134 -13.57 0.77 -1.65
N ASN A 135 -13.78 1.74 -2.56
CA ASN A 135 -12.83 1.96 -3.65
C ASN A 135 -11.53 2.51 -3.07
N LEU A 136 -10.39 2.06 -3.59
CA LEU A 136 -9.08 2.40 -3.05
C LEU A 136 -8.35 3.46 -3.90
N SER A 137 -7.67 4.36 -3.20
CA SER A 137 -6.69 5.27 -3.77
C SER A 137 -5.42 5.23 -2.92
N VAL A 138 -4.25 5.25 -3.54
CA VAL A 138 -2.97 5.18 -2.84
C VAL A 138 -2.07 6.34 -3.26
N ILE A 139 -1.48 7.02 -2.27
CA ILE A 139 -0.38 7.96 -2.51
C ILE A 139 0.92 7.23 -2.18
N GLY A 140 1.79 7.08 -3.19
CA GLY A 140 3.13 6.51 -3.04
C GLY A 140 4.17 7.62 -2.91
N VAL A 141 5.04 7.54 -1.88
CA VAL A 141 6.10 8.52 -1.64
C VAL A 141 7.45 7.82 -1.52
N PHE A 142 8.41 8.22 -2.36
CA PHE A 142 9.78 7.70 -2.29
C PHE A 142 10.63 8.44 -1.26
N TYR A 143 11.51 7.71 -0.57
CA TYR A 143 12.58 8.27 0.27
C TYR A 143 13.92 7.61 -0.05
N ASP A 144 14.98 8.41 -0.17
CA ASP A 144 16.38 7.96 -0.29
C ASP A 144 17.15 8.33 0.99
N VAL A 145 18.13 7.49 1.33
CA VAL A 145 19.01 7.69 2.48
C VAL A 145 19.79 8.99 2.36
N SER A 146 19.82 9.74 3.45
CA SER A 146 20.64 10.94 3.59
C SER A 146 21.22 11.05 5.01
N ASP A 147 22.09 12.03 5.21
CA ASP A 147 22.59 12.39 6.54
C ASP A 147 21.58 13.21 7.37
N ARG A 148 20.46 13.62 6.76
CA ARG A 148 19.43 14.41 7.44
C ARG A 148 18.37 13.52 8.07
N ARG A 149 18.09 13.79 9.33
CA ARG A 149 17.00 13.16 10.08
C ARG A 149 15.64 13.65 9.54
N ASN A 150 14.71 12.73 9.33
CA ASN A 150 13.33 13.03 8.97
C ASN A 150 12.40 12.84 10.18
N ARG A 151 11.73 13.92 10.62
CA ARG A 151 10.90 13.90 11.83
C ARG A 151 9.68 13.00 11.75
N PHE A 152 9.18 12.73 10.55
CA PHE A 152 8.06 11.80 10.35
C PHE A 152 8.41 10.38 10.80
N PHE A 153 9.64 9.92 10.53
CA PHE A 153 10.08 8.56 10.84
C PHE A 153 10.46 8.34 12.30
N ASP A 154 10.72 9.39 13.08
CA ASP A 154 11.15 9.27 14.47
C ASP A 154 10.20 8.44 15.34
N PRO A 155 8.92 8.80 15.50
CA PRO A 155 8.01 8.03 16.33
C PRO A 155 7.84 6.59 15.81
N ILE A 156 7.98 6.37 14.50
CA ILE A 156 7.88 5.04 13.89
C ILE A 156 9.07 4.18 14.31
N ILE A 157 10.30 4.61 14.04
CA ILE A 157 11.51 3.82 14.32
C ILE A 157 11.82 3.62 15.81
N TYR A 158 11.22 4.43 16.70
CA TYR A 158 11.29 4.22 18.14
C TYR A 158 10.26 3.23 18.68
N ASN A 159 9.15 3.02 17.95
CA ASN A 159 8.03 2.19 18.39
C ASN A 159 7.84 0.93 17.55
N ILE A 160 8.75 0.60 16.63
CA ILE A 160 8.72 -0.66 15.88
C ILE A 160 8.52 -1.82 16.88
N PRO A 161 7.42 -2.57 16.77
CA PRO A 161 7.16 -3.72 17.63
C PRO A 161 7.84 -4.97 17.06
N ASP A 162 7.90 -6.02 17.88
CA ASP A 162 8.21 -7.36 17.39
C ASP A 162 7.14 -7.82 16.40
N GLU A 163 7.46 -8.84 15.61
CA GLU A 163 6.54 -9.39 14.61
C GLU A 163 5.19 -9.81 15.23
N ASN A 164 4.10 -9.48 14.55
CA ASN A 164 2.70 -9.69 14.94
C ASN A 164 2.30 -9.01 16.26
N VAL A 165 3.08 -8.03 16.72
CA VAL A 165 2.78 -7.24 17.91
C VAL A 165 2.29 -5.85 17.51
N LYS A 166 1.31 -5.34 18.27
CA LYS A 166 0.78 -3.98 18.16
C LYS A 166 1.31 -3.11 19.29
N LYS A 167 1.66 -1.87 18.97
CA LYS A 167 1.99 -0.83 19.96
C LYS A 167 1.21 0.46 19.62
N THR A 168 1.02 1.29 20.63
CA THR A 168 0.45 2.63 20.44
C THR A 168 1.58 3.64 20.26
N ILE A 169 1.45 4.51 19.27
CA ILE A 169 2.28 5.71 19.13
C ILE A 169 1.44 6.91 19.57
N GLU A 170 1.93 7.65 20.57
CA GLU A 170 1.20 8.77 21.16
C GLU A 170 1.01 9.94 20.19
N PHE A 171 1.98 10.18 19.31
CA PHE A 171 1.96 11.30 18.38
C PHE A 171 2.77 11.04 17.10
N ILE A 172 2.20 11.40 15.95
CA ILE A 172 2.93 11.52 14.68
C ILE A 172 2.59 12.86 14.05
N LYS A 173 3.62 13.62 13.64
CA LYS A 173 3.47 14.83 12.83
C LYS A 173 3.15 14.47 11.38
N LEU A 174 2.02 13.83 11.14
CA LEU A 174 1.62 13.29 9.84
C LEU A 174 1.40 14.43 8.81
N SER A 175 1.09 15.65 9.26
CA SER A 175 1.03 16.84 8.38
C SER A 175 2.33 17.13 7.62
N SER A 176 3.49 16.67 8.12
CA SER A 176 4.77 16.83 7.40
C SER A 176 4.83 16.07 6.08
N VAL A 177 4.03 15.01 5.91
CA VAL A 177 3.91 14.28 4.64
C VAL A 177 3.27 15.17 3.57
N LEU A 178 2.35 16.06 3.95
CA LEU A 178 1.75 17.01 3.01
C LEU A 178 2.76 18.08 2.57
N GLU A 179 3.65 18.51 3.47
CA GLU A 179 4.77 19.39 3.12
C GLU A 179 5.65 18.72 2.05
N ASP A 180 6.00 17.44 2.27
CA ASP A 180 6.74 16.61 1.31
C ASP A 180 5.99 16.55 -0.04
N ILE A 181 4.71 16.14 -0.05
CA ILE A 181 3.91 16.00 -1.29
C ILE A 181 3.78 17.34 -2.03
N ASN A 182 3.58 18.45 -1.32
CA ASN A 182 3.49 19.77 -1.95
C ASN A 182 4.84 20.23 -2.52
N HIS A 183 5.96 19.89 -1.88
CA HIS A 183 7.29 20.15 -2.43
C HIS A 183 7.60 19.32 -3.69
N MET A 184 6.93 18.19 -3.88
CA MET A 184 7.23 17.28 -4.98
C MET A 184 6.88 17.88 -6.36
N ASN A 185 5.94 18.83 -6.46
CA ASN A 185 5.58 19.52 -7.71
C ASN A 185 5.16 18.63 -8.91
N SER A 186 5.31 17.30 -8.84
CA SER A 186 5.00 16.36 -9.93
C SER A 186 4.46 15.05 -9.35
N THR A 187 3.41 14.52 -9.97
CA THR A 187 2.92 13.17 -9.67
C THR A 187 2.69 12.42 -10.96
N TYR A 188 2.73 11.09 -10.85
CA TYR A 188 2.25 10.20 -11.88
C TYR A 188 1.01 9.49 -11.35
N ASN A 189 -0.10 9.58 -12.10
CA ASN A 189 -1.34 8.93 -11.72
C ASN A 189 -1.76 7.87 -12.73
N TYR A 190 -2.19 6.71 -12.24
CA TYR A 190 -2.64 5.60 -13.09
C TYR A 190 -3.64 4.71 -12.33
N PHE A 191 -4.40 3.91 -13.08
CA PHE A 191 -5.22 2.84 -12.52
C PHE A 191 -4.40 1.56 -12.45
N GLY A 192 -4.27 0.99 -11.26
CA GLY A 192 -3.47 -0.19 -10.99
C GLY A 192 -4.15 -1.15 -10.02
N SER A 193 -3.35 -1.80 -9.18
CA SER A 193 -3.79 -2.79 -8.20
C SER A 193 -3.18 -2.57 -6.82
N LEU A 194 -3.62 -3.36 -5.86
CA LEU A 194 -2.80 -3.66 -4.67
C LEU A 194 -1.49 -4.35 -5.10
N THR A 195 -0.40 -4.06 -4.40
CA THR A 195 0.92 -4.66 -4.62
C THR A 195 1.15 -5.92 -3.77
N THR A 196 0.16 -6.31 -2.97
CA THR A 196 0.12 -7.54 -2.17
C THR A 196 -1.16 -8.33 -2.49
N PRO A 197 -1.20 -9.65 -2.21
CA PRO A 197 -2.41 -10.43 -2.38
C PRO A 197 -3.60 -9.82 -1.60
N PRO A 198 -4.81 -9.75 -2.20
CA PRO A 198 -5.24 -10.46 -3.40
C PRO A 198 -4.94 -9.76 -4.74
N CYS A 199 -4.10 -8.72 -4.76
CA CYS A 199 -3.73 -7.94 -5.95
C CYS A 199 -4.94 -7.33 -6.68
N SER A 200 -5.99 -6.97 -5.93
CA SER A 200 -7.22 -6.37 -6.47
C SER A 200 -6.91 -5.16 -7.34
N GLU A 201 -7.47 -5.13 -8.54
CA GLU A 201 -7.36 -4.01 -9.48
C GLU A 201 -8.38 -2.90 -9.19
N GLY A 202 -8.26 -1.78 -9.91
CA GLY A 202 -9.14 -0.62 -9.75
C GLY A 202 -8.64 0.39 -8.72
N VAL A 203 -7.38 0.25 -8.27
CA VAL A 203 -6.74 1.18 -7.34
C VAL A 203 -6.27 2.41 -8.10
N ILE A 204 -6.61 3.60 -7.62
CA ILE A 204 -6.10 4.85 -8.17
C ILE A 204 -4.75 5.15 -7.50
N TRP A 205 -3.67 5.10 -8.27
CA TRP A 205 -2.33 5.42 -7.77
C TRP A 205 -1.96 6.88 -8.04
N TRP A 206 -1.29 7.49 -7.07
CA TRP A 206 -0.65 8.80 -7.16
C TRP A 206 0.78 8.67 -6.65
N VAL A 207 1.74 8.48 -7.55
CA VAL A 207 3.15 8.32 -7.19
C VAL A 207 3.82 9.69 -7.23
N ALA A 208 4.26 10.18 -6.08
CA ALA A 208 4.81 11.52 -5.92
C ALA A 208 6.34 11.53 -6.11
N TYR A 209 6.84 12.56 -6.79
CA TYR A 209 8.27 12.72 -7.13
C TYR A 209 8.64 14.21 -7.22
N PRO A 210 9.82 14.69 -6.74
CA PRO A 210 11.03 13.95 -6.39
C PRO A 210 11.06 13.26 -5.03
N VAL A 211 12.02 12.33 -4.94
CA VAL A 211 12.34 11.56 -3.73
C VAL A 211 12.60 12.48 -2.53
N GLN A 212 12.08 12.07 -1.38
CA GLN A 212 12.30 12.70 -0.09
C GLN A 212 13.49 12.06 0.64
N GLN A 213 13.79 12.56 1.82
CA GLN A 213 14.97 12.12 2.57
C GLN A 213 14.58 11.32 3.80
N ILE A 214 15.29 10.22 4.05
CA ILE A 214 15.26 9.48 5.31
C ILE A 214 16.67 9.44 5.91
N GLY A 215 16.80 9.61 7.23
CA GLY A 215 18.10 9.54 7.87
C GLY A 215 18.65 8.11 7.84
N LYS A 216 19.97 7.94 7.64
CA LYS A 216 20.62 6.61 7.58
C LYS A 216 20.21 5.65 8.70
N ASN A 217 20.23 6.09 9.95
CA ASN A 217 19.83 5.24 11.09
C ASN A 217 18.32 4.91 11.09
N GLN A 218 17.48 5.81 10.56
CA GLN A 218 16.04 5.58 10.45
C GLN A 218 15.76 4.51 9.38
N TYR A 219 16.42 4.63 8.22
CA TYR A 219 16.36 3.62 7.17
C TYR A 219 16.83 2.25 7.65
N LEU A 220 18.00 2.17 8.31
CA LEU A 220 18.53 0.88 8.78
C LEU A 220 17.55 0.18 9.74
N LYS A 221 16.99 0.91 10.71
CA LYS A 221 15.99 0.34 11.63
C LYS A 221 14.73 -0.16 10.92
N LEU A 222 14.23 0.62 9.96
CA LEU A 222 13.02 0.26 9.22
C LEU A 222 13.27 -0.96 8.31
N ARG A 223 14.36 -0.95 7.55
CA ARG A 223 14.80 -2.06 6.69
C ARG A 223 15.05 -3.33 7.50
N ASP A 224 15.76 -3.24 8.62
CA ASP A 224 16.10 -4.42 9.42
C ASP A 224 14.85 -5.06 10.04
N ALA A 225 13.80 -4.28 10.31
CA ALA A 225 12.53 -4.78 10.81
C ALA A 225 11.66 -5.45 9.73
N MET A 226 11.74 -4.99 8.47
CA MET A 226 10.88 -5.48 7.38
C MET A 226 11.58 -6.46 6.43
N GLY A 227 12.91 -6.43 6.37
CA GLY A 227 13.68 -7.15 5.37
C GLY A 227 13.42 -6.66 3.95
N PHE A 228 13.31 -7.61 3.02
CA PHE A 228 12.92 -7.34 1.63
C PHE A 228 11.42 -7.59 1.47
N ASN A 229 10.68 -6.57 1.06
CA ASN A 229 9.23 -6.64 0.94
C ASN A 229 8.67 -5.93 -0.29
N SER A 230 9.37 -6.03 -1.42
CA SER A 230 8.98 -5.33 -2.66
C SER A 230 8.59 -6.33 -3.75
N ARG A 231 7.40 -6.19 -4.31
CA ARG A 231 6.98 -6.93 -5.51
C ARG A 231 7.77 -6.44 -6.72
N TYR A 232 8.08 -7.33 -7.65
CA TYR A 232 8.70 -6.93 -8.93
C TYR A 232 7.72 -6.07 -9.74
N THR A 233 8.27 -5.18 -10.59
CA THR A 233 7.47 -4.33 -11.48
C THR A 233 6.69 -5.15 -12.50
N GLN A 234 5.46 -4.75 -12.74
CA GLN A 234 4.53 -5.35 -13.68
C GLN A 234 4.59 -4.62 -15.02
N VAL A 235 4.12 -5.29 -16.07
CA VAL A 235 4.03 -4.70 -17.41
C VAL A 235 2.95 -3.63 -17.41
N ARG A 236 3.22 -2.48 -18.04
CA ARG A 236 2.24 -1.41 -18.20
C ARG A 236 1.23 -1.79 -19.28
N ASN A 237 -0.02 -1.36 -19.13
CA ASN A 237 -1.00 -1.57 -20.19
C ASN A 237 -0.59 -0.85 -21.48
N GLY A 238 -0.55 -1.59 -22.58
CA GLY A 238 -0.16 -1.06 -23.89
C GLY A 238 1.34 -1.19 -24.20
N GLU A 239 2.12 -1.74 -23.28
CA GLU A 239 3.52 -2.19 -23.47
C GLU A 239 3.63 -3.72 -23.53
#